data_AF-A0A519BZZ7-F1
#
_entry.id   AF-A0A519BZZ7-F1
#
_cell.length_a   1.000
_cell.length_b   1.000
_cell.length_c   1.000
_cell.angle_alpha   90.00
_cell.angle_beta   90.00
_cell.angle_gamma   90.00
#
_symmetry.space_group_name_H-M   'P 1'
#
loop_
_entity.id
_entity.type
_entity.pdbx_description
1 polymer ?
#
loop_
_entity_poly.entity_id
_entity_poly.type
_entity_poly.pdbx_seq_one_letter_code
_entity_poly.pdbx_strand_id
1 'polypeptide(L)' 'LGYAKLNGINGMGLYGELLEPNIPQYRAAKSVIHTLEKLTYHKFGDLSELDAKADAVDNQLKGGIKDDYDF' A
#
# COMPACT_ATOMS: atom_id res chain seq x y z
N LEU A 1 -2.73 15.73 11.05
CA LEU A 1 -2.94 15.29 12.45
C LEU A 1 -2.65 16.38 13.48
N GLY A 2 -1.49 17.05 13.43
CA GLY A 2 -1.18 18.15 14.36
C GLY A 2 -2.23 19.27 14.38
N TYR A 3 -2.60 19.78 13.20
CA TYR A 3 -3.66 20.79 13.09
C TYR A 3 -5.02 20.30 13.59
N ALA A 4 -5.40 19.04 13.30
CA ALA A 4 -6.64 18.43 13.78
C ALA A 4 -6.68 18.39 15.33
N LYS A 5 -5.57 17.98 15.95
CA LYS A 5 -5.42 17.96 17.41
C LYS A 5 -5.58 19.35 18.04
N LEU A 6 -5.00 20.38 17.43
CA LEU A 6 -5.13 21.77 17.90
C LEU A 6 -6.59 22.28 17.85
N ASN A 7 -7.41 21.69 16.99
CA ASN A 7 -8.82 22.05 16.82
C ASN A 7 -9.79 21.06 17.50
N GLY A 8 -9.31 20.24 18.44
CA GLY A 8 -10.14 19.29 19.18
C GLY A 8 -10.68 18.12 18.35
N ILE A 9 -10.11 17.87 17.16
CA ILE A 9 -10.51 16.76 16.28
C ILE A 9 -9.60 15.56 16.57
N ASN A 10 -10.23 14.44 16.92
CA ASN A 10 -9.55 13.16 17.06
C ASN A 10 -9.20 12.58 15.69
N GLY A 11 -7.98 12.06 15.57
CA GLY A 11 -7.53 11.43 14.34
C GLY A 11 -6.41 10.44 14.60
N MET A 12 -6.27 9.48 13.69
CA MET A 12 -5.23 8.46 13.70
C MET A 12 -4.49 8.51 12.36
N GLY A 13 -3.18 8.30 12.38
CA GLY A 13 -2.40 8.07 11.16
C GLY A 13 -2.24 6.58 10.93
N LEU A 14 -2.50 6.14 9.70
CA LEU A 14 -2.20 4.79 9.24
C LEU A 14 -1.09 4.91 8.18
N TYR A 15 -0.02 4.14 8.35
CA TYR A 15 1.13 4.17 7.44
C TYR A 15 1.47 2.73 7.05
N GLY A 16 1.58 2.49 5.74
CA GLY A 16 2.11 1.25 5.20
C GLY A 16 3.62 1.37 5.05
N GLU A 17 4.35 0.32 5.40
CA GLU A 17 5.79 0.24 5.17
C GLU A 17 6.07 0.10 3.67
N LEU A 18 7.09 0.82 3.18
CA LEU A 18 7.55 0.73 1.80
C LEU A 18 8.86 -0.05 1.79
N LEU A 19 8.94 -1.08 0.96
CA LEU A 19 10.18 -1.86 0.79
C LEU A 19 11.18 -1.13 -0.11
N GLU A 20 10.71 -0.68 -1.27
CA GLU A 20 11.48 0.11 -2.24
C GLU A 20 10.66 1.36 -2.59
N PRO A 21 11.10 2.57 -2.17
CA PRO A 21 10.32 3.79 -2.32
C PRO A 21 10.13 4.23 -3.77
N ASN A 22 11.01 3.80 -4.69
CA ASN A 22 10.93 4.16 -6.09
C ASN A 22 9.89 3.35 -6.88
N ILE A 23 9.26 2.36 -6.25
CA ILE A 23 8.33 1.44 -6.88
C ILE A 23 6.94 1.58 -6.24
N PRO A 24 5.85 1.55 -7.02
CA PRO A 24 4.50 1.51 -6.47
C PRO A 24 4.27 0.32 -5.51
N GLN A 25 3.96 0.61 -4.24
CA GLN A 25 3.75 -0.40 -3.19
C GLN A 25 2.26 -0.75 -2.99
N TYR A 26 1.67 -1.43 -3.98
CA TYR A 26 0.23 -1.74 -3.96
C TYR A 26 -0.20 -2.64 -2.79
N ARG A 27 0.68 -3.55 -2.32
CA ARG A 27 0.40 -4.39 -1.13
C ARG A 27 0.32 -3.53 0.15
N ALA A 28 1.19 -2.54 0.30
CA ALA A 28 1.16 -1.62 1.43
C ALA A 28 -0.12 -0.77 1.42
N ALA A 29 -0.51 -0.26 0.24
CA ALA A 29 -1.78 0.46 0.07
C ALA A 29 -2.99 -0.41 0.47
N LYS A 30 -3.04 -1.66 0.01
CA LYS A 30 -4.09 -2.61 0.37
C LYS A 30 -4.15 -2.87 1.88
N SER A 31 -3.00 -3.02 2.54
CA SER A 31 -2.90 -3.22 4.00
C SER A 31 -3.49 -2.04 4.79
N VAL A 32 -3.19 -0.81 4.37
CA VAL A 32 -3.74 0.41 5.00
C VAL A 32 -5.26 0.45 4.84
N ILE A 33 -5.78 0.20 3.64
CA ILE A 33 -7.23 0.19 3.38
C ILE A 33 -7.91 -0.91 4.21
N HIS A 34 -7.35 -2.11 4.26
CA HIS A 34 -7.91 -3.22 5.02
C HIS A 34 -7.92 -2.96 6.53
N THR A 35 -6.90 -2.26 7.05
CA THR A 35 -6.88 -1.80 8.43
C THR A 35 -7.96 -0.75 8.68
N LEU A 36 -8.15 0.20 7.76
CA LEU A 36 -9.22 1.18 7.84
C LEU A 36 -10.60 0.52 7.82
N GLU A 37 -10.83 -0.51 7.00
CA GLU A 37 -12.08 -1.28 7.00
C GLU A 37 -12.40 -1.85 8.37
N LYS A 38 -11.39 -2.45 9.02
CA LYS A 38 -11.54 -3.04 10.37
C LYS A 38 -11.84 -2.00 11.43
N LEU A 39 -11.15 -0.86 11.37
CA LEU A 39 -11.34 0.22 12.36
C LEU A 39 -12.68 0.94 12.21
N THR A 40 -13.23 0.98 10.99
CA THR A 40 -14.47 1.69 10.67
C THR A 40 -15.68 0.77 10.56
N TYR A 41 -15.48 -0.55 10.61
CA TYR A 41 -16.49 -1.57 10.31
C TYR A 41 -17.18 -1.35 8.96
N HIS A 42 -16.49 -0.72 8.02
CA HIS A 42 -16.99 -0.35 6.72
C HIS A 42 -16.18 -1.03 5.63
N LYS A 43 -16.87 -1.50 4.57
CA LYS A 43 -16.22 -2.09 3.40
C LYS A 43 -16.02 -1.05 2.32
N PHE A 44 -14.79 -0.88 1.86
CA PHE A 44 -14.46 0.08 0.79
C PHE A 44 -14.59 -0.50 -0.61
N GLY A 45 -15.06 -1.75 -0.73
CA GLY A 45 -15.29 -2.43 -2.01
C GLY A 45 -14.29 -3.56 -2.25
N ASP A 46 -14.22 -4.01 -3.51
CA ASP A 46 -13.24 -5.01 -3.93
C ASP A 46 -11.86 -4.35 -4.12
N LEU A 47 -10.83 -5.02 -3.60
CA LEU A 47 -9.43 -4.57 -3.64
C LEU A 47 -8.57 -5.48 -4.54
N SER A 48 -9.18 -6.39 -5.30
CA SER A 48 -8.50 -7.33 -6.21
C SER A 48 -7.60 -6.63 -7.24
N GLU A 49 -7.96 -5.42 -7.68
CA GLU A 49 -7.13 -4.62 -8.60
C GLU A 49 -5.77 -4.25 -7.97
N LEU A 50 -5.72 -4.02 -6.65
CA LEU A 50 -4.46 -3.77 -5.94
C LEU A 50 -3.58 -5.02 -5.90
N ASP A 51 -4.17 -6.22 -5.84
CA ASP A 51 -3.41 -7.46 -5.94
C ASP A 51 -2.85 -7.64 -7.35
N ALA A 52 -3.68 -7.46 -8.38
CA ALA A 52 -3.24 -7.57 -9.77
C ALA A 52 -2.10 -6.60 -10.10
N LYS A 53 -2.18 -5.36 -9.59
CA LYS A 53 -1.14 -4.35 -9.73
C LYS A 53 0.13 -4.70 -8.95
N ALA A 54 0.00 -5.25 -7.74
CA ALA A 54 1.15 -5.74 -6.96
C ALA A 54 1.88 -6.86 -7.71
N ASP A 55 1.14 -7.84 -8.24
CA ASP A 55 1.73 -8.97 -8.96
C ASP A 55 2.41 -8.51 -10.26
N ALA A 56 1.84 -7.53 -10.97
CA ALA A 56 2.46 -6.94 -12.15
C ALA A 56 3.82 -6.29 -11.84
N VAL A 57 3.90 -5.54 -10.73
CA VAL A 57 5.16 -4.92 -10.26
C VAL A 57 6.17 -5.99 -9.87
N ASP A 58 5.77 -6.98 -9.08
CA ASP A 58 6.65 -8.07 -8.64
C ASP A 58 7.23 -8.85 -9.84
N ASN A 59 6.43 -9.03 -10.90
CA ASN A 59 6.86 -9.70 -12.12
C ASN A 59 7.82 -8.84 -12.96
N GLN A 60 7.59 -7.52 -13.05
CA GLN A 60 8.53 -6.62 -13.71
C GLN A 60 9.89 -6.61 -13.00
N LEU A 61 9.89 -6.62 -11.67
CA LEU A 61 11.14 -6.67 -10.90
C LEU A 61 11.89 -7.99 -11.12
N LYS A 62 11.18 -9.12 -11.11
CA LYS A 62 11.80 -10.42 -11.43
C LYS A 62 12.30 -10.50 -12.87
N GLY A 63 11.62 -9.84 -13.81
CA GLY A 63 12.02 -9.74 -15.21
C GLY A 63 13.31 -8.92 -15.38
N GLY A 64 13.38 -7.73 -14.79
CA GLY A 64 14.58 -6.88 -14.82
C GLY A 64 15.77 -7.51 -14.10
N ILE A 65 15.54 -8.21 -12.98
CA ILE A 65 16.59 -8.99 -12.30
C ILE A 65 17.13 -10.09 -13.21
N LYS A 66 16.31 -10.74 -14.03
CA LYS A 66 16.80 -11.79 -14.94
C LYS A 66 17.75 -11.24 -16.01
N ASP A 67 17.46 -10.07 -16.56
CA ASP A 67 18.27 -9.47 -17.62
C ASP A 67 19.65 -9.00 -17.12
N ASP A 68 19.80 -8.72 -15.82
CA ASP A 68 21.07 -8.27 -15.21
C ASP A 68 22.04 -9.42 -14.84
N TYR A 69 21.61 -10.69 -14.90
CA TYR A 69 22.42 -11.87 -14.49
C TYR A 69 22.76 -12.86 -15.61
N ASP A 70 22.39 -12.59 -16.86
CA ASP A 70 22.83 -13.38 -18.02
C ASP A 70 24.19 -12.85 -18.53
N PHE A 71 25.29 -13.45 -18.03
CA PHE A 71 26.66 -13.31 -18.55
C PHE A 71 27.00 -14.40 -19.58
#